data_AF-A0A6A0A268-F1
#
_entry.id   AF-A0A6A0A268-F1
#
_cell.length_a   1.000
_cell.length_b   1.000
_cell.length_c   1.000
_cell.angle_alpha   90.00
_cell.angle_beta   90.00
_cell.angle_gamma   90.00
#
_symmetry.space_group_name_H-M   'P 1'
#
loop_
_entity.id
_entity.type
_entity.pdbx_description
1 polymer ?
#
loop_
_entity_poly.entity_id
_entity_poly.type
_entity_poly.pdbx_seq_one_letter_code
_entity_poly.pdbx_strand_id
1 'polypeptide(L)'
;PIPPTYTVEAHSNGDLYIKPVTSEIPKVLNCTVKQLHTAPTPKSKQGGGSDIVTAFVPCKNSSTALTILYSHGNAVDLGQMLPVYRELSKLLKVNVMGYDFTGYGACSGTPSVQQT
;
A
#
# COMPACT_ATOMS: atom_id res chain seq x y z
N PRO A 1 9.30 1.34 6.75
CA PRO A 1 10.67 1.19 7.29
C PRO A 1 11.66 1.85 6.32
N ILE A 2 12.86 2.18 6.79
CA ILE A 2 13.95 2.70 5.94
C ILE A 2 15.16 1.77 6.15
N PRO A 3 15.67 1.09 5.10
CA PRO A 3 15.17 1.09 3.72
C PRO A 3 13.79 0.40 3.59
N PRO A 4 13.05 0.63 2.49
CA PRO A 4 11.81 -0.07 2.18
C PRO A 4 11.97 -1.58 2.11
N THR A 5 10.92 -2.32 2.49
CA THR A 5 10.96 -3.80 2.46
C THR A 5 10.45 -4.41 1.15
N TYR A 6 9.99 -3.57 0.22
CA TYR A 6 9.47 -4.00 -1.06
C TYR A 6 9.82 -3.01 -2.18
N THR A 7 9.72 -3.48 -3.42
CA THR A 7 9.71 -2.65 -4.63
C THR A 7 8.38 -2.82 -5.38
N VAL A 8 7.99 -1.82 -6.17
CA VAL A 8 6.88 -1.93 -7.11
C VAL A 8 7.45 -2.35 -8.46
N GLU A 9 6.94 -3.45 -9.01
CA GLU A 9 7.29 -3.91 -10.34
C GLU A 9 6.03 -4.10 -11.20
N ALA A 10 6.21 -4.15 -12.52
CA ALA A 10 5.12 -4.38 -13.46
C ALA A 10 5.16 -5.81 -14.00
N HIS A 11 3.98 -6.41 -14.12
CA HIS A 11 3.76 -7.60 -14.93
C HIS A 11 3.85 -7.26 -16.43
N SER A 12 3.97 -8.29 -17.28
CA SER A 12 4.03 -8.12 -18.74
C SER A 12 2.78 -7.47 -19.33
N ASN A 13 1.64 -7.54 -18.64
CA ASN A 13 0.38 -6.90 -19.01
C ASN A 13 0.25 -5.45 -18.52
N GLY A 14 1.25 -4.91 -17.82
CA GLY A 14 1.27 -3.56 -17.25
C GLY A 14 0.67 -3.43 -15.85
N ASP A 15 0.09 -4.49 -15.28
CA ASP A 15 -0.39 -4.46 -13.89
C ASP A 15 0.77 -4.41 -12.90
N LEU A 16 0.64 -3.59 -11.86
CA LEU A 16 1.67 -3.46 -10.84
C LEU A 16 1.52 -4.54 -9.77
N TYR A 17 2.64 -4.92 -9.16
CA TYR A 17 2.69 -5.79 -8.00
C TYR A 17 3.79 -5.39 -7.02
N ILE A 18 3.60 -5.78 -5.76
CA ILE A 18 4.58 -5.62 -4.69
C ILE A 18 5.53 -6.82 -4.71
N LYS A 19 6.82 -6.54 -4.86
CA LYS A 19 7.90 -7.53 -4.77
C LYS A 19 8.67 -7.32 -3.46
N PRO A 20 8.63 -8.28 -2.53
CA PRO A 20 9.46 -8.23 -1.34
C PRO A 20 10.96 -8.17 -1.70
N VAL A 21 11.72 -7.34 -0.97
CA VAL A 21 13.17 -7.22 -1.14
C VAL A 21 13.90 -8.40 -0.48
N THR A 22 13.33 -8.97 0.58
CA THR A 22 13.88 -10.12 1.31
C THR A 22 12.98 -11.34 1.20
N SER A 23 13.57 -12.54 1.29
CA SER A 23 12.83 -13.81 1.29
C SER A 23 12.03 -14.06 2.58
N GLU A 24 12.29 -13.29 3.64
CA GLU A 24 11.57 -13.38 4.92
C GLU A 24 10.13 -12.88 4.81
N ILE A 25 9.88 -11.95 3.88
CA ILE A 25 8.55 -11.38 3.65
C ILE A 25 7.88 -12.19 2.53
N PRO A 26 6.75 -12.87 2.81
CA PRO A 26 6.10 -13.70 1.82
C PRO A 26 5.44 -12.85 0.75
N LYS A 27 5.65 -13.22 -0.52
CA LYS A 27 4.93 -12.62 -1.65
C LYS A 27 3.43 -12.95 -1.54
N VAL A 28 2.59 -11.92 -1.62
CA VAL A 28 1.13 -12.09 -1.59
C VAL A 28 0.58 -12.05 -3.01
N LEU A 29 -0.15 -13.10 -3.38
CA LEU A 29 -0.85 -13.21 -4.67
C LEU A 29 -2.29 -12.72 -4.54
N ASN A 30 -2.91 -12.41 -5.68
CA ASN A 30 -4.28 -11.89 -5.78
C ASN A 30 -4.44 -10.55 -5.03
N CYS A 31 -3.49 -9.65 -5.23
CA CYS A 31 -3.56 -8.28 -4.76
C CYS A 31 -3.50 -7.37 -6.00
N THR A 32 -4.31 -6.31 -6.00
CA THR A 32 -4.19 -5.23 -7.00
C THR A 32 -3.35 -4.11 -6.43
N VAL A 33 -2.29 -3.72 -7.13
CA VAL A 33 -1.44 -2.61 -6.73
C VAL A 33 -1.65 -1.45 -7.71
N LYS A 34 -1.76 -0.24 -7.19
CA LYS A 34 -1.85 1.00 -7.99
C LYS A 34 -0.93 2.05 -7.40
N GLN A 35 -0.30 2.83 -8.27
CA GLN A 35 0.44 4.03 -7.91
C GLN A 35 -0.42 5.23 -8.28
N LEU A 36 -0.80 6.02 -7.28
CA LEU A 36 -1.70 7.16 -7.42
C LEU A 36 -0.87 8.45 -7.35
N HIS A 37 -0.89 9.23 -8.42
CA HIS A 37 -0.28 10.55 -8.41
C HIS A 37 -1.24 11.55 -7.77
N THR A 38 -0.85 12.13 -6.65
CA THR A 38 -1.65 13.18 -5.99
C THR A 38 -1.19 14.56 -6.46
N ALA A 39 -2.15 15.47 -6.67
CA ALA A 39 -1.83 16.84 -7.03
C ALA A 39 -1.52 17.68 -5.78
N PRO A 40 -0.67 18.72 -5.88
CA PRO A 40 -0.49 19.70 -4.82
C PRO A 40 -1.83 20.31 -4.39
N THR A 41 -2.05 20.39 -3.08
CA THR A 41 -3.19 21.14 -2.55
C THR A 41 -2.73 22.52 -2.07
N PRO A 42 -3.57 23.57 -2.13
CA PRO A 42 -3.20 24.92 -1.66
C PRO A 42 -2.76 24.97 -0.19
N LYS A 43 -3.09 23.95 0.61
CA LYS A 43 -2.70 23.82 2.03
C LYS A 43 -1.34 23.14 2.23
N SER A 44 -0.74 22.49 1.23
CA SER A 44 0.57 21.86 1.37
C SER A 44 1.66 22.93 1.32
N LYS A 45 2.13 23.38 2.49
CA LYS A 45 3.15 24.44 2.62
C LYS A 45 4.56 24.04 2.12
N GLN A 46 4.78 22.77 1.71
CA GLN A 46 6.12 22.21 1.45
C GLN A 46 6.20 21.38 0.15
N GLY A 47 5.61 21.87 -0.95
CA GLY A 47 5.67 21.18 -2.25
C GLY A 47 4.69 20.02 -2.27
N GLY A 48 3.49 20.26 -2.80
CA GLY A 48 2.44 19.27 -2.81
C GLY A 48 2.52 18.36 -4.03
N GLY A 49 2.14 17.11 -3.82
CA GLY A 49 2.08 16.05 -4.82
C GLY A 49 3.02 14.91 -4.45
N SER A 50 2.45 13.73 -4.26
CA SER A 50 3.17 12.50 -3.92
C SER A 50 2.60 11.31 -4.68
N ASP A 51 3.47 10.38 -5.02
CA ASP A 51 3.07 9.09 -5.58
C ASP A 51 2.75 8.16 -4.42
N ILE A 52 1.47 7.87 -4.24
CA ILE A 52 0.99 6.97 -3.20
C ILE A 52 0.81 5.58 -3.79
N VAL A 53 1.56 4.61 -3.27
CA VAL A 53 1.35 3.19 -3.59
C VAL A 53 0.21 2.67 -2.73
N THR A 54 -0.70 1.95 -3.37
CA THR A 54 -1.86 1.31 -2.73
C THR A 54 -1.87 -0.18 -3.05
N ALA A 55 -2.35 -0.97 -2.09
CA ALA A 55 -2.50 -2.40 -2.24
C ALA A 55 -3.92 -2.82 -1.82
N PHE A 56 -4.63 -3.47 -2.73
CA PHE A 56 -6.01 -3.92 -2.54
C PHE A 56 -6.07 -5.44 -2.54
N VAL A 57 -6.51 -6.00 -1.42
CA VAL A 57 -6.75 -7.43 -1.25
C VAL A 57 -8.28 -7.68 -1.25
N PRO A 58 -8.83 -8.30 -2.31
CA PRO A 58 -10.25 -8.60 -2.38
C PRO A 58 -10.61 -9.79 -1.48
N CYS A 59 -11.81 -9.73 -0.89
CA CYS A 59 -12.43 -10.90 -0.28
C CYS A 59 -12.83 -11.88 -1.38
N LYS A 60 -12.25 -13.09 -1.36
CA LYS A 60 -12.68 -14.15 -2.27
C LYS A 60 -14.13 -14.55 -1.93
N ASN A 61 -14.99 -14.61 -2.95
CA ASN A 61 -16.38 -15.10 -2.90
C ASN A 61 -17.44 -14.14 -2.35
N SER A 62 -17.24 -12.82 -2.40
CA SER A 62 -18.33 -11.89 -2.10
C SER A 62 -18.27 -10.66 -3.01
N SER A 63 -19.28 -10.53 -3.88
CA SER A 63 -19.50 -9.32 -4.68
C SER A 63 -20.00 -8.12 -3.86
N THR A 64 -20.23 -8.31 -2.55
CA THR A 64 -20.79 -7.28 -1.65
C THR A 64 -19.99 -7.13 -0.35
N ALA A 65 -18.71 -7.52 -0.34
CA ALA A 65 -17.88 -7.41 0.86
C ALA A 65 -17.63 -5.94 1.25
N LEU A 66 -17.79 -5.63 2.54
CA LEU A 66 -17.35 -4.36 3.13
C LEU A 66 -15.85 -4.16 2.85
N THR A 67 -15.41 -2.90 2.79
CA THR A 67 -14.00 -2.56 2.54
C THR A 67 -13.43 -1.83 3.74
N ILE A 68 -12.30 -2.33 4.26
CA ILE A 68 -11.49 -1.65 5.26
C ILE A 68 -10.41 -0.85 4.53
N LEU A 69 -10.41 0.47 4.71
CA LEU A 69 -9.25 1.31 4.41
C LEU A 69 -8.34 1.29 5.64
N TYR A 70 -7.16 0.68 5.50
CA TYR A 70 -6.24 0.43 6.61
C TYR A 70 -5.01 1.32 6.50
N SER A 71 -4.88 2.28 7.41
CA SER A 71 -3.65 3.04 7.62
C SER A 71 -2.68 2.19 8.45
N HIS A 72 -1.50 1.89 7.93
CA HIS A 72 -0.53 1.07 8.66
C HIS A 72 0.12 1.83 9.81
N GLY A 73 0.72 1.10 10.75
CA GLY A 73 1.45 1.70 11.87
C GLY A 73 2.72 2.41 11.43
N ASN A 74 3.33 3.18 12.35
CA ASN A 74 4.63 3.77 12.10
C ASN A 74 5.71 2.68 11.91
N ALA A 75 6.75 2.99 11.16
CA ALA A 75 7.91 2.13 10.89
C ALA A 75 7.64 0.81 10.12
N VAL A 76 6.41 0.54 9.70
CA VAL A 76 6.06 -0.52 8.74
C VAL A 76 5.77 0.07 7.35
N ASP A 77 5.69 -0.78 6.33
CA ASP A 77 5.27 -0.42 4.96
C ASP A 77 4.38 -1.52 4.36
N LEU A 78 3.86 -1.29 3.16
CA LEU A 78 3.01 -2.25 2.45
C LEU A 78 3.65 -3.63 2.26
N GLY A 79 4.97 -3.74 2.11
CA GLY A 79 5.66 -5.02 1.97
C GLY A 79 5.43 -5.93 3.17
N GLN A 80 5.61 -5.37 4.37
CA GLN A 80 5.37 -6.10 5.63
C GLN A 80 3.89 -6.29 5.94
N MET A 81 3.03 -5.36 5.51
CA MET A 81 1.62 -5.37 5.86
C MET A 81 0.74 -6.23 4.94
N LEU A 82 1.17 -6.47 3.71
CA LEU A 82 0.36 -7.21 2.73
C LEU A 82 -0.04 -8.64 3.20
N PRO A 83 0.84 -9.42 3.87
CA PRO A 83 0.46 -10.70 4.44
C PRO A 83 -0.63 -10.57 5.52
N VAL A 84 -0.55 -9.51 6.33
CA VAL A 84 -1.54 -9.20 7.37
C VAL A 84 -2.89 -8.85 6.74
N TYR A 85 -2.91 -8.01 5.70
CA TYR A 85 -4.14 -7.65 4.98
C TYR A 85 -4.83 -8.85 4.37
N ARG A 86 -4.06 -9.82 3.85
CA ARG A 86 -4.60 -11.07 3.33
C ARG A 86 -5.28 -11.90 4.42
N GLU A 87 -4.65 -12.06 5.58
CA GLU A 87 -5.26 -12.82 6.67
C GLU A 87 -6.47 -12.08 7.26
N LEU A 88 -6.40 -10.74 7.38
CA LEU A 88 -7.52 -9.91 7.82
C LEU A 88 -8.72 -10.06 6.86
N SER A 89 -8.48 -9.98 5.55
CA SER A 89 -9.51 -10.15 4.52
C SER A 89 -10.20 -11.51 4.64
N LYS A 90 -9.43 -12.59 4.83
CA LYS A 90 -9.96 -13.95 4.99
C LYS A 90 -10.77 -14.12 6.27
N LEU A 91 -10.24 -13.66 7.40
CA LEU A 91 -10.85 -13.85 8.72
C LEU A 91 -12.16 -13.07 8.85
N LEU A 92 -12.16 -11.81 8.39
CA LEU A 92 -13.32 -10.93 8.51
C LEU A 92 -14.25 -10.99 7.30
N LYS A 93 -13.84 -11.64 6.21
CA LYS A 93 -14.57 -11.71 4.93
C LYS A 93 -14.86 -10.31 4.35
N VAL A 94 -13.84 -9.46 4.36
CA VAL A 94 -13.88 -8.06 3.90
C VAL A 94 -12.77 -7.81 2.88
N ASN A 95 -12.97 -6.82 2.01
CA ASN A 95 -11.89 -6.27 1.22
C ASN A 95 -10.98 -5.43 2.12
N VAL A 96 -9.69 -5.41 1.83
CA VAL A 96 -8.73 -4.58 2.57
C VAL A 96 -7.94 -3.75 1.56
N MET A 97 -7.98 -2.43 1.72
CA MET A 97 -7.16 -1.48 0.99
C MET A 97 -6.16 -0.85 1.94
N GLY A 98 -4.88 -1.05 1.71
CA GLY A 98 -3.80 -0.35 2.39
C GLY A 98 -3.09 0.63 1.47
N TYR A 99 -2.42 1.61 2.05
CA TYR A 99 -1.59 2.58 1.33
C TYR A 99 -0.37 2.95 2.18
N ASP A 100 0.75 3.26 1.53
CA ASP A 100 1.91 3.84 2.21
C ASP A 100 1.74 5.36 2.38
N PHE A 101 2.22 5.89 3.49
CA PHE A 101 2.31 7.34 3.68
C PHE A 101 3.37 7.97 2.74
N THR A 102 3.24 9.27 2.48
CA THR A 102 4.24 10.03 1.72
C THR A 102 5.62 9.92 2.38
N GLY A 103 6.65 9.61 1.58
CA GLY A 103 8.01 9.40 2.06
C GLY A 103 8.29 8.06 2.76
N TYR A 104 7.34 7.11 2.72
CA TYR A 104 7.54 5.73 3.17
C TYR A 104 7.48 4.74 2.00
N GLY A 105 8.08 3.57 2.18
CA GLY A 105 8.03 2.49 1.19
C GLY A 105 8.58 2.95 -0.17
N ALA A 106 7.83 2.68 -1.24
CA ALA A 106 8.17 3.14 -2.59
C ALA A 106 7.54 4.52 -2.95
N CYS A 107 6.90 5.20 -2.00
CA CYS A 107 6.30 6.52 -2.22
C CYS A 107 7.35 7.64 -2.23
N SER A 108 7.22 8.56 -3.17
CA SER A 108 8.05 9.77 -3.25
C SER A 108 7.63 10.82 -2.20
N GLY A 109 8.52 11.77 -1.87
CA GLY A 109 8.25 12.91 -0.95
C GLY A 109 8.90 12.80 0.44
N THR A 110 8.80 13.87 1.24
CA THR A 110 9.34 13.95 2.60
C THR A 110 8.22 13.66 3.61
N PRO A 111 8.41 12.76 4.61
CA PRO A 111 7.40 12.51 5.62
C PRO A 111 7.17 13.77 6.48
N SER A 112 5.90 14.17 6.68
CA SER A 112 5.55 15.28 7.57
C SER A 112 4.50 14.85 8.61
N VAL A 113 4.77 15.17 9.88
CA VAL A 113 3.90 14.83 11.03
C VAL A 113 2.61 15.68 11.06
N GLN A 114 2.50 16.69 10.20
CA GLN A 114 1.30 17.52 10.06
C GLN A 114 0.17 16.85 9.27
N GLN A 115 0.32 15.56 8.91
CA GLN A 115 -0.65 14.76 8.17
C GLN A 115 -1.24 13.58 8.99
N THR A 116 -0.91 13.48 10.28
CA THR A 116 -1.62 12.65 11.27
C THR A 116 -2.69 13.46 11.97
#